data_AF-A0A2W5FFM9-F1
#
_entry.id   AF-A0A2W5FFM9-F1
#
_cell.length_a   1.000
_cell.length_b   1.000
_cell.length_c   1.000
_cell.angle_alpha   90.00
_cell.angle_beta   90.00
_cell.angle_gamma   90.00
#
_symmetry.space_group_name_H-M   'P 1'
#
loop_
_entity.id
_entity.type
_entity.pdbx_description
1 polymer ?
#
loop_
_entity_poly.entity_id
_entity_poly.type
_entity_poly.pdbx_seq_one_letter_code
_entity_poly.pdbx_strand_id
1 'polypeptide(L)'
;MNDKKHTPVSSDHIAEQIDAIAITLSRLEREATKLSLAAVSGDEKAAQRLSEINADIERAQSDRTILQRAEKAALQIELAADNRAEEERRQRHYMNAVNTAVELVGRAERLQAVIEEFGQIVAAMTANERLISSEMRLAKKEIHPRAGQFRAQPMAFIAVENVFGKGDFANESIAQIIRDAWTLLLEDAQPKGDE
;
A
#
# COMPACT_ATOMS: atom_id res chain seq x y z
N MET A 1 -22.59 7.50 -31.97
CA MET A 1 -22.47 8.89 -31.50
C MET A 1 -21.07 9.02 -30.90
N ASN A 2 -20.15 9.65 -31.63
CA ASN A 2 -18.80 9.90 -31.15
C ASN A 2 -18.85 11.12 -30.24
N ASP A 3 -18.88 10.90 -28.92
CA ASP A 3 -18.50 11.94 -27.96
C ASP A 3 -17.05 12.31 -28.24
N LYS A 4 -16.86 13.41 -28.97
CA LYS A 4 -15.59 14.13 -28.93
C LYS A 4 -15.42 14.55 -27.47
N LYS A 5 -14.64 13.75 -26.71
CA LYS A 5 -14.06 14.21 -25.45
C LYS A 5 -13.29 15.49 -25.78
N HIS A 6 -13.93 16.64 -25.55
CA HIS A 6 -13.22 17.90 -25.48
C HIS A 6 -12.21 17.72 -24.36
N THR A 7 -10.93 17.61 -24.71
CA THR A 7 -9.85 17.70 -23.74
C THR A 7 -10.06 19.03 -23.01
N PRO A 8 -10.24 19.03 -21.68
CA PRO A 8 -10.44 20.26 -20.95
C PRO A 8 -9.23 21.16 -21.21
N VAL A 9 -9.50 22.39 -21.66
CA VAL A 9 -8.45 23.37 -21.88
C VAL A 9 -7.81 23.67 -20.53
N SER A 10 -6.52 23.38 -20.41
CA SER A 10 -5.78 23.59 -19.16
C SER A 10 -5.59 25.07 -18.86
N SER A 11 -5.49 25.44 -17.59
CA SER A 11 -5.18 26.81 -17.16
C SER A 11 -3.91 27.35 -17.84
N ASP A 12 -2.87 26.53 -18.00
CA ASP A 12 -1.62 26.87 -18.69
C ASP A 12 -1.86 27.28 -20.16
N HIS A 13 -2.73 26.56 -20.87
CA HIS A 13 -3.06 26.89 -22.27
C HIS A 13 -3.79 28.24 -22.39
N ILE A 14 -4.63 28.58 -21.40
CA ILE A 14 -5.33 29.87 -21.38
C ILE A 14 -4.34 30.99 -21.04
N ALA A 15 -3.38 30.76 -20.14
CA ALA A 15 -2.32 31.71 -19.81
C ALA A 15 -1.48 32.06 -21.06
N GLU A 16 -1.09 31.05 -21.86
CA GLU A 16 -0.37 31.27 -23.13
C GLU A 16 -1.16 32.15 -24.10
N GLN A 17 -2.50 31.97 -24.18
CA GLN A 17 -3.36 32.80 -25.02
C GLN A 17 -3.46 34.24 -24.51
N ILE A 18 -3.51 34.44 -23.19
CA ILE A 18 -3.51 35.77 -22.58
C ILE A 18 -2.20 36.51 -22.91
N ASP A 19 -1.06 35.82 -22.84
CA ASP A 19 0.25 36.39 -23.18
C ASP A 19 0.34 36.76 -24.67
N ALA A 20 -0.17 35.91 -25.56
CA ALA A 20 -0.24 36.21 -26.99
C ALA A 20 -1.09 37.46 -27.29
N ILE A 21 -2.21 37.63 -26.59
CA ILE A 21 -3.04 38.83 -26.70
C ILE A 21 -2.32 40.06 -26.13
N ALA A 22 -1.59 39.93 -25.03
CA ALA A 22 -0.82 41.03 -24.45
C ALA A 22 0.26 41.56 -25.42
N ILE A 23 0.96 40.65 -26.12
CA ILE A 23 1.92 41.02 -27.17
C ILE A 23 1.22 41.77 -28.32
N THR A 24 0.05 41.27 -28.73
CA THR A 24 -0.74 41.87 -29.81
C THR A 24 -1.25 43.26 -29.44
N LEU A 25 -1.76 43.44 -28.22
CA LEU A 25 -2.17 44.73 -27.68
C LEU A 25 -1.02 45.73 -27.67
N SER A 26 0.15 45.34 -27.15
CA SER A 26 1.33 46.23 -27.15
C SER A 26 1.76 46.65 -28.55
N ARG A 27 1.63 45.76 -29.54
CA ARG A 27 1.90 46.09 -30.96
C ARG A 27 0.89 47.11 -31.50
N LEU A 28 -0.40 46.89 -31.27
CA LEU A 28 -1.48 47.76 -31.73
C LEU A 28 -1.40 49.15 -31.08
N GLU A 29 -1.12 49.24 -29.78
CA GLU A 29 -0.96 50.52 -29.07
C GLU A 29 0.20 51.36 -29.62
N ARG A 30 1.33 50.71 -29.97
CA ARG A 30 2.46 51.39 -30.63
C ARG A 30 2.09 51.89 -32.03
N GLU A 31 1.32 51.10 -32.79
CA GLU A 31 0.86 51.48 -34.12
C GLU A 31 -0.12 52.66 -34.05
N ALA A 32 -1.07 52.63 -33.10
CA ALA A 32 -1.99 53.72 -32.81
C ALA A 32 -1.23 55.02 -32.45
N THR A 33 -0.23 54.92 -31.57
CA THR A 33 0.60 56.07 -31.16
C THR A 33 1.31 56.70 -32.35
N LYS A 34 1.86 55.90 -33.27
CA LYS A 34 2.52 56.43 -34.49
C LYS A 34 1.56 57.16 -35.42
N LEU A 35 0.33 56.64 -35.56
CA LEU A 35 -0.67 57.21 -36.48
C LEU A 35 -1.40 58.42 -35.89
N SER A 36 -1.41 58.57 -34.56
CA SER A 36 -2.11 59.65 -33.85
C SER A 36 -1.79 61.05 -34.35
N LEU A 37 -0.51 61.36 -34.58
CA LEU A 37 -0.07 62.69 -35.00
C LEU A 37 -0.56 63.01 -36.43
N ALA A 38 -0.47 62.02 -37.34
CA ALA A 38 -0.89 62.17 -38.73
C ALA A 38 -2.42 62.31 -38.84
N ALA A 39 -3.17 61.51 -38.07
CA ALA A 39 -4.63 61.57 -38.01
C ALA A 39 -5.13 62.94 -37.51
N VAL A 40 -4.51 63.49 -36.47
CA VAL A 40 -4.87 64.83 -35.93
C VAL A 40 -4.48 65.96 -36.90
N SER A 41 -3.46 65.73 -37.74
CA SER A 41 -3.00 66.70 -38.76
C SER A 41 -3.86 66.69 -40.02
N GLY A 42 -4.95 65.90 -40.08
CA GLY A 42 -5.91 65.88 -41.18
C GLY A 42 -5.65 64.84 -42.27
N ASP A 43 -4.75 63.87 -42.04
CA ASP A 43 -4.62 62.71 -42.95
C ASP A 43 -5.77 61.73 -42.74
N GLU A 44 -6.73 61.72 -43.67
CA GLU A 44 -7.91 60.84 -43.64
C GLU A 44 -7.56 59.35 -43.60
N LYS A 45 -6.48 58.93 -44.28
CA LYS A 45 -6.06 57.52 -44.26
C LYS A 45 -5.51 57.13 -42.90
N ALA A 46 -4.75 58.02 -42.26
CA ALA A 46 -4.26 57.81 -40.91
C ALA A 46 -5.41 57.76 -39.90
N ALA A 47 -6.41 58.62 -40.05
CA ALA A 47 -7.59 58.64 -39.18
C ALA A 47 -8.44 57.36 -39.31
N GLN A 48 -8.68 56.88 -40.53
CA GLN A 48 -9.41 55.63 -40.77
C GLN A 48 -8.65 54.43 -40.16
N ARG A 49 -7.34 54.34 -40.40
CA ARG A 49 -6.51 53.26 -39.86
C ARG A 49 -6.44 53.28 -38.33
N LEU A 50 -6.38 54.47 -37.73
CA LEU A 50 -6.40 54.63 -36.28
C LEU A 50 -7.73 54.14 -35.68
N SER A 51 -8.86 54.43 -36.34
CA SER A 51 -10.17 53.94 -35.92
C SER A 51 -10.25 52.41 -35.93
N GLU A 52 -9.71 51.75 -36.96
CA GLU A 52 -9.64 50.29 -37.04
C GLU A 52 -8.80 49.71 -35.90
N ILE A 53 -7.62 50.28 -35.66
CA ILE A 53 -6.71 49.83 -34.59
C ILE A 53 -7.37 49.98 -33.21
N ASN A 54 -8.09 51.08 -32.96
CA ASN A 54 -8.81 51.26 -31.69
C ASN A 54 -9.91 50.20 -31.50
N ALA A 55 -10.65 49.87 -32.55
CA ALA A 55 -11.65 48.79 -32.50
C ALA A 55 -11.01 47.41 -32.28
N ASP A 56 -9.81 47.17 -32.83
CA ASP A 56 -9.04 45.95 -32.57
C ASP A 56 -8.52 45.89 -31.12
N ILE A 57 -8.08 47.02 -30.57
CA ILE A 57 -7.64 47.12 -29.16
C ILE A 57 -8.80 46.80 -28.22
N GLU A 58 -9.99 47.39 -28.43
CA GLU A 58 -11.17 47.14 -27.60
C GLU A 58 -11.58 45.67 -27.62
N ARG A 59 -11.59 45.05 -28.82
CA ARG A 59 -11.88 43.61 -28.96
C ARG A 59 -10.85 42.76 -28.22
N ALA A 60 -9.56 43.02 -28.41
CA ALA A 60 -8.51 42.28 -27.74
C ALA A 60 -8.53 42.44 -26.21
N GLN A 61 -8.91 43.61 -25.68
CA GLN A 61 -9.09 43.83 -24.25
C GLN A 61 -10.29 43.05 -23.68
N SER A 62 -11.39 43.00 -24.44
CA SER A 62 -12.57 42.19 -24.09
C SER A 62 -12.20 40.70 -24.04
N ASP A 63 -11.54 40.20 -25.08
CA ASP A 63 -11.10 38.80 -25.16
C ASP A 63 -10.16 38.43 -24.03
N ARG A 64 -9.18 39.30 -23.72
CA ARG A 64 -8.28 39.12 -22.57
C ARG A 64 -9.04 38.99 -21.25
N THR A 65 -10.07 39.82 -21.03
CA THR A 65 -10.87 39.77 -19.80
C THR A 65 -11.64 38.46 -19.68
N ILE A 66 -12.18 37.96 -20.80
CA ILE A 66 -12.89 36.68 -20.85
C ILE A 66 -11.92 35.53 -20.55
N LEU A 67 -10.74 35.54 -21.18
CA LEU A 67 -9.71 34.52 -20.96
C LEU A 67 -9.20 34.52 -19.51
N GLN A 68 -8.98 35.68 -18.89
CA GLN A 68 -8.59 35.75 -17.47
C GLN A 68 -9.64 35.14 -16.54
N ARG A 69 -10.93 35.32 -16.84
CA ARG A 69 -12.01 34.66 -16.08
C ARG A 69 -12.00 33.15 -16.31
N ALA A 70 -11.80 32.72 -17.55
CA ALA A 70 -11.73 31.31 -17.92
C ALA A 70 -10.51 30.61 -17.28
N GLU A 71 -9.34 31.25 -17.26
CA GLU A 71 -8.11 30.78 -16.61
C GLU A 71 -8.34 30.53 -15.12
N LYS A 72 -8.92 31.51 -14.42
CA LYS A 72 -9.23 31.37 -12.99
C LYS A 72 -10.20 30.21 -12.72
N ALA A 73 -11.21 30.05 -13.57
CA ALA A 73 -12.16 28.93 -13.44
C ALA A 73 -11.47 27.59 -13.72
N ALA A 74 -10.64 27.50 -14.77
CA ALA A 74 -9.89 26.30 -15.11
C ALA A 74 -8.95 25.89 -13.96
N LEU A 75 -8.21 26.84 -13.39
CA LEU A 75 -7.32 26.61 -12.24
C LEU A 75 -8.09 26.07 -11.01
N GLN A 76 -9.27 26.61 -10.73
CA GLN A 76 -10.11 26.10 -9.63
C GLN A 76 -10.59 24.68 -9.87
N ILE A 77 -10.92 24.33 -11.11
CA ILE A 77 -11.37 22.99 -11.49
C ILE A 77 -10.21 21.99 -11.40
N GLU A 78 -9.03 22.35 -11.91
CA GLU A 78 -7.81 21.53 -11.84
C GLU A 78 -7.43 21.26 -10.38
N LEU A 79 -7.35 22.31 -9.56
CA LEU A 79 -7.03 22.17 -8.14
C LEU A 79 -8.06 21.33 -7.37
N ALA A 80 -9.35 21.44 -7.72
CA ALA A 80 -10.38 20.57 -7.14
C ALA A 80 -10.30 19.12 -7.64
N ALA A 81 -9.81 18.88 -8.86
CA ALA A 81 -9.58 17.54 -9.38
C ALA A 81 -8.36 16.89 -8.71
N ASP A 82 -7.26 17.62 -8.57
CA ASP A 82 -6.04 17.16 -7.89
C ASP A 82 -6.31 16.82 -6.43
N ASN A 83 -7.02 17.69 -5.72
CA ASN A 83 -7.40 17.43 -4.33
C ASN A 83 -8.28 16.17 -4.17
N ARG A 84 -9.19 15.91 -5.13
CA ARG A 84 -10.01 14.69 -5.14
C ARG A 84 -9.16 13.45 -5.40
N ALA A 85 -8.24 13.51 -6.37
CA ALA A 85 -7.35 12.41 -6.69
C ALA A 85 -6.42 12.04 -5.51
N GLU A 86 -5.89 13.05 -4.81
CA GLU A 86 -5.09 12.86 -3.60
C GLU A 86 -5.91 12.29 -2.44
N GLU A 87 -7.15 12.72 -2.25
CA GLU A 87 -8.04 12.14 -1.24
C GLU A 87 -8.37 10.68 -1.53
N GLU A 88 -8.67 10.32 -2.78
CA GLU A 88 -8.86 8.92 -3.20
C GLU A 88 -7.60 8.08 -2.98
N ARG A 89 -6.42 8.66 -3.21
CA ARG A 89 -5.14 8.01 -2.92
C ARG A 89 -4.96 7.77 -1.42
N ARG A 90 -5.23 8.77 -0.57
CA ARG A 90 -5.19 8.64 0.90
C ARG A 90 -6.13 7.54 1.38
N GLN A 91 -7.37 7.52 0.89
CA GLN A 91 -8.37 6.52 1.25
C GLN A 91 -7.93 5.10 0.86
N ARG A 92 -7.35 4.91 -0.33
CA ARG A 92 -6.79 3.60 -0.73
C ARG A 92 -5.69 3.12 0.20
N HIS A 93 -4.74 3.99 0.56
CA HIS A 93 -3.67 3.63 1.49
C HIS A 93 -4.20 3.29 2.88
N TYR A 94 -5.19 4.05 3.36
CA TYR A 94 -5.86 3.76 4.63
C TYR A 94 -6.55 2.38 4.61
N MET A 95 -7.32 2.07 3.57
CA MET A 95 -7.97 0.77 3.43
C MET A 95 -6.97 -0.40 3.35
N ASN A 96 -5.84 -0.22 2.67
CA ASN A 96 -4.78 -1.23 2.64
C ASN A 96 -4.18 -1.48 4.03
N ALA A 97 -3.97 -0.42 4.82
CA ALA A 97 -3.49 -0.54 6.20
C ALA A 97 -4.50 -1.28 7.09
N VAL A 98 -5.79 -0.96 6.96
CA VAL A 98 -6.89 -1.64 7.67
C VAL A 98 -6.90 -3.13 7.34
N ASN A 99 -6.86 -3.50 6.05
CA ASN A 99 -6.85 -4.91 5.63
C ASN A 99 -5.63 -5.65 6.17
N THR A 100 -4.45 -5.03 6.13
CA THR A 100 -3.21 -5.62 6.67
C THR A 100 -3.31 -5.84 8.18
N ALA A 101 -3.92 -4.90 8.91
CA ALA A 101 -4.14 -5.04 10.35
C ALA A 101 -5.09 -6.20 10.67
N VAL A 102 -6.18 -6.37 9.92
CA VAL A 102 -7.11 -7.51 10.05
C VAL A 102 -6.39 -8.83 9.81
N GLU A 103 -5.56 -8.93 8.77
CA GLU A 103 -4.77 -10.13 8.50
C GLU A 103 -3.78 -10.44 9.63
N LEU A 104 -3.15 -9.42 10.20
CA LEU A 104 -2.22 -9.58 11.31
C LEU A 104 -2.93 -10.13 12.55
N VAL A 105 -4.10 -9.60 12.89
CA VAL A 105 -4.93 -10.11 14.00
C VAL A 105 -5.30 -11.58 13.75
N GLY A 106 -5.78 -11.92 12.56
CA GLY A 106 -6.12 -13.31 12.22
C GLY A 106 -4.91 -14.27 12.23
N ARG A 107 -3.69 -13.77 11.94
CA ARG A 107 -2.45 -14.56 12.13
C ARG A 107 -2.13 -14.75 13.61
N ALA A 108 -2.30 -13.72 14.44
CA ALA A 108 -2.07 -13.80 15.88
C ALA A 108 -3.06 -14.75 16.57
N GLU A 109 -4.35 -14.73 16.19
CA GLU A 109 -5.36 -15.66 16.69
C GLU A 109 -5.02 -17.12 16.35
N ARG A 110 -4.55 -17.37 15.11
CA ARG A 110 -4.08 -18.72 14.73
C ARG A 110 -2.85 -19.15 15.51
N LEU A 111 -1.92 -18.23 15.78
CA LEU A 111 -0.76 -18.53 16.62
C LEU A 111 -1.20 -18.88 18.06
N GLN A 112 -2.17 -18.15 18.60
CA GLN A 112 -2.75 -18.45 19.91
C GLN A 112 -3.37 -19.86 19.96
N ALA A 113 -4.13 -20.23 18.93
CA ALA A 113 -4.68 -21.59 18.82
C ALA A 113 -3.59 -22.67 18.77
N VAL A 114 -2.49 -22.44 18.05
CA VAL A 114 -1.33 -23.35 18.02
C VAL A 114 -0.65 -23.45 19.40
N ILE A 115 -0.54 -22.34 20.14
CA ILE A 115 0.00 -22.33 21.50
C ILE A 115 -0.88 -23.18 22.43
N GLU A 116 -2.20 -23.05 22.32
CA GLU A 116 -3.16 -23.84 23.10
C GLU A 116 -3.07 -25.33 22.78
N GLU A 117 -3.03 -25.69 21.49
CA GLU A 117 -2.84 -27.07 21.03
C GLU A 117 -1.51 -27.64 21.52
N PHE A 118 -0.41 -26.89 21.41
CA PHE A 118 0.88 -27.27 21.94
C PHE A 118 0.83 -27.55 23.45
N GLY A 119 0.16 -26.68 24.21
CA GLY A 119 -0.06 -26.88 25.64
C GLY A 119 -0.80 -28.19 25.96
N GLN A 120 -1.83 -28.51 25.18
CA GLN A 120 -2.57 -29.78 25.31
C GLN A 120 -1.70 -30.99 24.98
N ILE A 121 -0.91 -30.93 23.90
CA ILE A 121 0.03 -32.00 23.51
C ILE A 121 1.05 -32.25 24.62
N VAL A 122 1.66 -31.19 25.15
CA VAL A 122 2.66 -31.30 26.23
C VAL A 122 2.04 -31.89 27.50
N ALA A 123 0.81 -31.50 27.85
CA ALA A 123 0.09 -32.08 28.97
C ALA A 123 -0.19 -33.58 28.77
N ALA A 124 -0.65 -33.98 27.57
CA ALA A 124 -0.90 -35.37 27.22
C ALA A 124 0.38 -36.22 27.22
N MET A 125 1.49 -35.70 26.68
CA MET A 125 2.80 -36.36 26.72
C MET A 125 3.25 -36.62 28.16
N THR A 126 3.07 -35.64 29.05
CA THR A 126 3.41 -35.78 30.47
C THR A 126 2.53 -36.83 31.16
N ALA A 127 1.23 -36.87 30.86
CA ALA A 127 0.31 -37.87 31.38
C ALA A 127 0.69 -39.28 30.91
N ASN A 128 1.01 -39.43 29.62
CA ASN A 128 1.44 -40.69 29.02
C ASN A 128 2.77 -41.17 29.61
N GLU A 129 3.75 -40.28 29.79
CA GLU A 129 5.04 -40.61 30.42
C GLU A 129 4.85 -41.14 31.86
N ARG A 130 3.94 -40.54 32.62
CA ARG A 130 3.56 -41.02 33.96
C ARG A 130 2.88 -42.38 33.92
N LEU A 131 1.96 -42.57 32.98
CA LEU A 131 1.26 -43.85 32.81
C LEU A 131 2.25 -44.96 32.44
N ILE A 132 3.10 -44.74 31.43
CA ILE A 132 4.16 -45.69 31.03
C ILE A 132 5.05 -46.05 32.22
N SER A 133 5.49 -45.04 32.98
CA SER A 133 6.32 -45.26 34.17
C SER A 133 5.60 -46.09 35.25
N SER A 134 4.30 -45.87 35.43
CA SER A 134 3.46 -46.63 36.36
C SER A 134 3.32 -48.10 35.91
N GLU A 135 2.97 -48.33 34.65
CA GLU A 135 2.78 -49.67 34.09
C GLU A 135 4.07 -50.49 34.10
N MET A 136 5.21 -49.88 33.73
CA MET A 136 6.52 -50.55 33.77
C MET A 136 6.92 -50.99 35.18
N ARG A 137 6.60 -50.17 36.20
CA ARG A 137 6.83 -50.53 37.61
C ARG A 137 5.95 -51.70 38.04
N LEU A 138 4.67 -51.69 37.67
CA LEU A 138 3.75 -52.80 37.96
C LEU A 138 4.17 -54.10 37.26
N ALA A 139 4.65 -53.99 36.02
CA ALA A 139 5.19 -55.10 35.24
C ALA A 139 6.54 -55.63 35.75
N LYS A 140 7.16 -54.97 36.75
CA LYS A 140 8.50 -55.25 37.27
C LYS A 140 9.57 -55.31 36.17
N LYS A 141 9.38 -54.51 35.12
CA LYS A 141 10.34 -54.37 34.02
C LYS A 141 11.32 -53.26 34.35
N GLU A 142 12.57 -53.46 33.97
CA GLU A 142 13.61 -52.46 34.16
C GLU A 142 13.30 -51.24 33.28
N ILE A 143 13.33 -50.05 33.90
CA ILE A 143 13.14 -48.78 33.20
C ILE A 143 14.54 -48.25 32.92
N HIS A 144 14.85 -47.98 31.64
CA HIS A 144 16.15 -47.43 31.25
C HIS A 144 16.44 -46.15 32.06
N PRO A 145 17.68 -45.91 32.54
CA PRO A 145 17.99 -44.76 33.39
C PRO A 145 17.60 -43.40 32.80
N ARG A 146 17.59 -43.28 31.46
CA ARG A 146 17.18 -42.06 30.74
C ARG A 146 15.66 -41.87 30.63
N ALA A 147 14.86 -42.91 30.82
CA ALA A 147 13.40 -42.81 30.79
C ALA A 147 12.91 -42.05 32.04
N GLY A 148 12.17 -40.96 31.84
CA GLY A 148 11.77 -40.05 32.92
C GLY A 148 12.80 -38.98 33.31
N GLN A 149 14.06 -39.07 32.84
CA GLN A 149 15.08 -38.03 33.04
C GLN A 149 14.92 -36.88 32.04
N PHE A 150 14.65 -37.20 30.77
CA PHE A 150 14.36 -36.24 29.71
C PHE A 150 12.86 -35.98 29.62
N ARG A 151 12.26 -35.54 30.73
CA ARG A 151 10.82 -35.24 30.83
C ARG A 151 10.37 -34.57 29.53
N ALA A 152 9.39 -35.16 28.87
CA ALA A 152 9.07 -34.81 27.49
C ALA A 152 8.63 -33.33 27.36
N GLN A 153 8.10 -32.78 28.45
CA GLN A 153 7.75 -31.38 28.61
C GLN A 153 8.95 -30.41 28.47
N PRO A 154 10.00 -30.43 29.32
CA PRO A 154 11.19 -29.60 29.12
C PRO A 154 11.81 -29.66 27.72
N MET A 155 11.84 -30.84 27.10
CA MET A 155 12.38 -30.99 25.73
C MET A 155 11.51 -30.29 24.68
N ALA A 156 10.17 -30.38 24.83
CA ALA A 156 9.25 -29.67 23.97
C ALA A 156 9.39 -28.14 24.10
N PHE A 157 9.59 -27.62 25.32
CA PHE A 157 9.83 -26.18 25.54
C PHE A 157 11.15 -25.71 24.94
N ILE A 158 12.26 -26.46 25.13
CA ILE A 158 13.56 -26.13 24.54
C ILE A 158 13.49 -26.12 23.01
N ALA A 159 12.75 -27.05 22.40
CA ALA A 159 12.55 -27.09 20.96
C ALA A 159 11.81 -25.83 20.47
N VAL A 160 10.75 -25.41 21.17
CA VAL A 160 10.00 -24.17 20.84
C VAL A 160 10.83 -22.90 21.07
N GLU A 161 11.57 -22.80 22.18
CA GLU A 161 12.48 -21.66 22.42
C GLU A 161 13.54 -21.51 21.31
N ASN A 162 14.10 -22.63 20.84
CA ASN A 162 15.08 -22.63 19.76
C ASN A 162 14.48 -22.18 18.42
N VAL A 163 13.20 -22.48 18.16
CA VAL A 163 12.47 -22.00 16.97
C VAL A 163 12.38 -20.47 16.98
N PHE A 164 12.06 -19.87 18.14
CA PHE A 164 11.95 -18.41 18.27
C PHE A 164 13.30 -17.68 18.23
N GLY A 165 14.40 -18.32 18.65
CA GLY A 165 15.72 -17.71 18.68
C GLY A 165 16.52 -17.79 17.37
N LYS A 166 16.26 -18.80 16.51
CA LYS A 166 17.07 -19.07 15.30
C LYS A 166 16.30 -19.07 13.98
N GLY A 167 14.96 -19.03 14.01
CA GLY A 167 14.13 -19.00 12.78
C GLY A 167 14.05 -20.33 12.01
N ASP A 168 14.70 -21.38 12.49
CA ASP A 168 14.74 -22.69 11.84
C ASP A 168 13.81 -23.68 12.54
N PHE A 169 12.79 -24.15 11.83
CA PHE A 169 12.03 -25.37 12.19
C PHE A 169 12.84 -26.67 11.95
N ALA A 170 14.15 -26.56 11.69
CA ALA A 170 14.94 -27.60 11.01
C ALA A 170 15.87 -28.44 11.90
N ASN A 171 15.87 -28.28 13.22
CA ASN A 171 16.66 -29.16 14.10
C ASN A 171 15.82 -30.34 14.63
N GLU A 172 16.45 -31.51 14.65
CA GLU A 172 15.98 -32.84 15.05
C GLU A 172 14.57 -32.89 15.69
N SER A 173 13.62 -33.51 14.99
CA SER A 173 12.22 -33.48 15.40
C SER A 173 12.03 -34.06 16.80
N ILE A 174 11.19 -33.43 17.62
CA ILE A 174 10.78 -33.94 18.95
C ILE A 174 10.33 -35.40 18.86
N ALA A 175 9.67 -35.77 17.75
CA ALA A 175 9.28 -37.16 17.47
C ALA A 175 10.47 -38.12 17.38
N GLN A 176 11.60 -37.70 16.79
CA GLN A 176 12.82 -38.51 16.71
C GLN A 176 13.46 -38.70 18.09
N ILE A 177 13.58 -37.63 18.87
CA ILE A 177 14.12 -37.68 20.24
C ILE A 177 13.28 -38.61 21.13
N ILE A 178 11.95 -38.55 21.00
CA ILE A 178 11.03 -39.43 21.73
C ILE A 178 11.18 -40.89 21.25
N ARG A 179 11.29 -41.14 19.94
CA ARG A 179 11.52 -42.50 19.42
C ARG A 179 12.82 -43.10 19.95
N ASP A 180 13.89 -42.32 20.00
CA ASP A 180 15.20 -42.76 20.48
C ASP A 180 15.18 -43.05 22.00
N ALA A 181 14.43 -42.25 22.77
CA ALA A 181 14.27 -42.46 24.21
C ALA A 181 13.47 -43.74 24.55
N TRP A 182 12.58 -44.16 23.66
CA TRP A 182 11.67 -45.29 23.86
C TRP A 182 11.89 -46.45 22.88
N THR A 183 13.04 -46.51 22.21
CA THR A 183 13.31 -47.48 21.14
C THR A 183 13.08 -48.93 21.58
N LEU A 184 13.52 -49.30 22.79
CA LEU A 184 13.31 -50.64 23.36
C LEU A 184 11.83 -51.05 23.45
N LEU A 185 10.91 -50.11 23.71
CA LEU A 185 9.47 -50.38 23.75
C LEU A 185 8.84 -50.40 22.35
N LEU A 186 9.37 -49.59 21.43
CA LEU A 186 8.89 -49.51 20.05
C LEU A 186 9.33 -50.71 19.21
N GLU A 187 10.48 -51.32 19.53
CA GLU A 187 10.98 -52.57 18.94
C GLU A 187 10.13 -53.78 19.35
N ASP A 188 9.72 -53.86 20.62
CA ASP A 188 8.83 -54.92 21.14
C ASP A 188 7.38 -54.80 20.61
N ALA A 189 6.98 -53.62 20.16
CA ALA A 189 5.64 -53.34 19.62
C ALA A 189 5.51 -53.60 18.11
N GLN A 190 6.61 -53.86 17.39
CA GLN A 190 6.52 -54.31 16.01
C GLN A 190 6.04 -55.77 15.99
N PRO A 191 5.03 -56.13 15.17
CA PRO A 191 4.65 -57.53 15.02
C PRO A 191 5.89 -58.28 14.54
N LYS A 192 6.37 -59.24 15.34
CA LYS A 192 7.34 -60.22 14.86
C LYS A 192 6.67 -60.90 13.67
N GLY A 193 7.12 -60.59 12.46
CA GLY A 193 6.67 -61.30 11.28
C GLY A 193 6.87 -62.79 11.54
N ASP A 194 5.80 -63.56 11.36
CA ASP A 194 5.85 -65.01 11.40
C ASP A 194 6.84 -65.49 10.31
N GLU A 195 7.99 -66.00 10.74
CA GLU A 195 8.75 -67.03 10.00
C GLU A 195 8.45 -68.40 10.61
#